data_AF-E0U788-F1
#
_entry.id   AF-E0U788-F1
#
_cell.length_a   1.000
_cell.length_b   1.000
_cell.length_c   1.000
_cell.angle_alpha   90.00
_cell.angle_beta   90.00
_cell.angle_gamma   90.00
#
_symmetry.space_group_name_H-M   'P 1'
#
loop_
_entity.id
_entity.type
_entity.pdbx_description
1 polymer ?
#
loop_
_entity_poly.entity_id
_entity_poly.type
_entity_poly.pdbx_seq_one_letter_code
_entity_poly.pdbx_strand_id
1 'polypeptide(L)'
;MLSKLKSIKMNLAKLIRHLISLKKLLSLFLISLLFFNFSSFLQAQETSVLDNIQKTGLLRVAMREDAVPFGYKDLDNNLNGICLDVINLIRQQIQEELNKQIITVKLFQSTLYNRFDLVKDGLVDLECGPNTIRQASDLAIAFSDPFFITGTQFIIKTDQENKFNTDGSLADLTLGVLRNTTTQEFIRNRYPQAKIQVFQGITGRLRGIQAVQSGKIDAFASDGILLLGEATLQGLSIPEQYQLVPQRPLDCQYYGLILPKNDPRWRELVNSVISNVELRQILRKWLTVVGPYVRETLNTCYRKSNP
;
A
#
# COMPACT_ATOMS: atom_id res chain seq x y z
N MET A 1 -42.21 -82.98 -19.95
CA MET A 1 -42.75 -81.78 -19.26
C MET A 1 -41.91 -81.37 -18.04
N LEU A 2 -41.50 -82.31 -17.17
CA LEU A 2 -40.73 -82.02 -15.95
C LEU A 2 -39.33 -81.39 -16.17
N SER A 3 -38.59 -81.74 -17.24
CA SER A 3 -37.25 -81.17 -17.49
C SER A 3 -37.28 -79.68 -17.85
N LYS A 4 -38.28 -79.23 -18.63
CA LYS A 4 -38.47 -77.81 -18.97
C LYS A 4 -38.79 -76.96 -17.74
N LEU A 5 -39.61 -77.46 -16.81
CA LEU A 5 -39.93 -76.77 -15.55
C LEU A 5 -38.71 -76.61 -14.63
N LYS A 6 -37.82 -77.61 -14.58
CA LYS A 6 -36.57 -77.55 -13.80
C LYS A 6 -35.58 -76.52 -14.39
N SER A 7 -35.47 -76.49 -15.72
CA SER A 7 -34.66 -75.51 -16.45
C SER A 7 -35.15 -74.07 -16.22
N ILE A 8 -36.47 -73.84 -16.26
CA ILE A 8 -37.06 -72.51 -16.04
C ILE A 8 -36.80 -72.03 -14.60
N LYS A 9 -37.00 -72.90 -13.60
CA LYS A 9 -36.69 -72.57 -12.19
C LYS A 9 -35.22 -72.27 -11.97
N MET A 10 -34.31 -73.00 -12.62
CA MET A 10 -32.87 -72.78 -12.51
C MET A 10 -32.43 -71.46 -13.15
N ASN A 11 -33.01 -71.09 -14.30
CA ASN A 11 -32.73 -69.80 -14.94
C ASN A 11 -33.30 -68.62 -14.14
N LEU A 12 -34.48 -68.77 -13.53
CA LEU A 12 -35.07 -67.75 -12.67
C LEU A 12 -34.24 -67.51 -11.40
N ALA A 13 -33.72 -68.58 -10.77
CA ALA A 13 -32.84 -68.47 -9.61
C ALA A 13 -31.50 -67.78 -9.94
N LYS A 14 -30.93 -68.03 -11.13
CA LYS A 14 -29.74 -67.31 -11.62
C LYS A 14 -30.04 -65.82 -11.85
N LEU A 15 -31.18 -65.50 -12.46
CA LEU A 15 -31.58 -64.11 -12.71
C LEU A 15 -31.76 -63.32 -11.41
N ILE A 16 -32.40 -63.93 -10.40
CA ILE A 16 -32.60 -63.32 -9.08
C ILE A 16 -31.26 -63.08 -8.37
N ARG A 17 -30.32 -64.03 -8.43
CA ARG A 17 -28.96 -63.84 -7.87
C ARG A 17 -28.20 -62.72 -8.58
N HIS A 18 -28.34 -62.59 -9.89
CA HIS A 18 -27.74 -61.49 -10.66
C HIS A 18 -28.35 -60.14 -10.27
N LEU A 19 -29.67 -60.05 -10.13
CA LEU A 19 -30.36 -58.81 -9.70
C LEU A 19 -29.98 -58.40 -8.27
N ILE A 20 -29.80 -59.36 -7.36
CA ILE A 20 -29.34 -59.09 -5.98
C ILE A 20 -27.87 -58.61 -5.97
N SER A 21 -27.01 -59.21 -6.80
CA SER A 21 -25.61 -58.78 -6.97
C SER A 21 -25.52 -57.37 -7.55
N LEU A 22 -26.34 -57.05 -8.56
CA LEU A 22 -26.39 -55.72 -9.18
C LEU A 22 -26.86 -54.64 -8.19
N LYS A 23 -27.87 -54.95 -7.36
CA LYS A 23 -28.33 -54.05 -6.29
C LYS A 23 -27.25 -53.80 -5.22
N LYS A 24 -26.46 -54.82 -4.85
CA LYS A 24 -25.33 -54.66 -3.91
C LYS A 24 -24.20 -53.80 -4.49
N LEU A 25 -23.89 -53.97 -5.77
CA LEU A 25 -22.91 -53.14 -6.50
C LEU A 25 -23.39 -51.69 -6.62
N LEU A 26 -24.67 -51.46 -6.93
CA LEU A 26 -25.25 -50.10 -6.94
C LEU A 26 -25.25 -49.46 -5.55
N SER A 27 -25.57 -50.21 -4.48
CA SER A 27 -25.54 -49.65 -3.12
C SER A 27 -24.11 -49.31 -2.66
N LEU A 28 -23.11 -50.11 -3.03
CA LEU A 28 -21.70 -49.83 -2.73
C LEU A 28 -21.20 -48.59 -3.50
N PHE A 29 -21.67 -48.40 -4.74
CA PHE A 29 -21.33 -47.22 -5.54
C PHE A 29 -21.99 -45.93 -4.99
N LEU A 30 -23.24 -45.99 -4.54
CA LEU A 30 -23.93 -44.86 -3.90
C LEU A 30 -23.30 -44.46 -2.55
N ILE A 31 -22.84 -45.44 -1.76
CA ILE A 31 -22.13 -45.16 -0.50
C ILE A 31 -20.78 -44.50 -0.78
N SER A 32 -20.04 -44.96 -1.80
CA SER A 32 -18.79 -44.34 -2.26
C SER A 32 -18.96 -42.88 -2.69
N LEU A 33 -20.07 -42.54 -3.37
CA LEU A 33 -20.39 -41.17 -3.78
C LEU A 33 -20.77 -40.24 -2.61
N LEU A 34 -21.30 -40.79 -1.51
CA LEU A 34 -21.62 -40.03 -0.31
C LEU A 34 -20.37 -39.69 0.54
N PHE A 35 -19.30 -40.50 0.45
CA PHE A 35 -18.03 -40.21 1.14
C PHE A 35 -17.12 -39.22 0.41
N PHE A 36 -17.33 -38.99 -0.89
CA PHE A 36 -16.51 -38.04 -1.66
C PHE A 36 -16.94 -36.56 -1.51
N ASN A 37 -18.11 -36.29 -0.92
CA ASN A 37 -18.67 -34.94 -0.78
C ASN A 37 -18.42 -34.29 0.59
N PHE A 38 -17.72 -34.97 1.50
CA PHE A 38 -17.31 -34.43 2.82
C PHE A 38 -15.82 -34.10 2.86
N SER A 39 -15.26 -33.61 1.76
CA SER A 39 -14.07 -32.75 1.86
C SER A 39 -14.55 -31.38 2.25
N SER A 40 -14.85 -31.18 3.54
CA SER A 40 -14.93 -29.84 4.09
C SER A 40 -13.63 -29.16 3.72
N PHE A 41 -13.70 -28.13 2.88
CA PHE A 41 -12.65 -27.14 2.76
C PHE A 41 -12.42 -26.59 4.16
N LEU A 42 -11.56 -27.21 4.97
CA LEU A 42 -10.82 -26.49 5.98
C LEU A 42 -9.92 -25.55 5.20
N GLN A 43 -10.49 -24.41 4.82
CA GLN A 43 -9.71 -23.24 4.47
C GLN A 43 -8.92 -22.96 5.74
N ALA A 44 -7.64 -23.34 5.76
CA ALA A 44 -6.73 -22.99 6.83
C ALA A 44 -6.89 -21.49 7.02
N GLN A 45 -7.51 -21.10 8.14
CA GLN A 45 -7.74 -19.70 8.44
C GLN A 45 -6.34 -19.13 8.64
N GLU A 46 -5.86 -18.38 7.64
CA GLU A 46 -4.61 -17.62 7.76
C GLU A 46 -4.73 -16.85 9.08
N THR A 47 -3.81 -17.13 10.00
CA THR A 47 -3.86 -16.56 11.34
C THR A 47 -3.71 -15.05 11.21
N SER A 48 -4.67 -14.29 11.75
CA SER A 48 -4.64 -12.84 11.64
C SER A 48 -3.40 -12.27 12.32
N VAL A 49 -2.92 -11.12 11.84
CA VAL A 49 -1.92 -10.28 12.49
C VAL A 49 -2.28 -10.06 13.96
N LEU A 50 -3.55 -9.80 14.28
CA LEU A 50 -3.98 -9.60 15.67
C LEU A 50 -3.82 -10.85 16.52
N ASP A 51 -4.06 -12.04 15.97
CA ASP A 51 -3.86 -13.29 16.69
C ASP A 51 -2.35 -13.55 16.94
N ASN A 52 -1.51 -13.18 15.98
CA ASN A 52 -0.05 -13.26 16.14
C ASN A 52 0.45 -12.26 17.19
N ILE A 53 -0.05 -11.02 17.19
CA ILE A 53 0.29 -10.02 18.21
C ILE A 53 -0.26 -10.45 19.58
N GLN A 54 -1.44 -11.06 19.66
CA GLN A 54 -1.96 -11.61 20.92
C GLN A 54 -0.99 -12.63 21.53
N LYS A 55 -0.47 -13.54 20.70
CA LYS A 55 0.47 -14.60 21.13
C LYS A 55 1.84 -14.02 21.49
N THR A 56 2.38 -13.11 20.69
CA THR A 56 3.79 -12.70 20.77
C THR A 56 4.01 -11.39 21.53
N GLY A 57 3.01 -10.51 21.57
CA GLY A 57 3.14 -9.13 22.03
C GLY A 57 4.03 -8.26 21.13
N LEU A 58 4.26 -8.66 19.88
CA LEU A 58 5.16 -7.98 18.96
C LEU A 58 4.39 -7.44 17.73
N LEU A 59 4.40 -6.12 17.56
CA LEU A 59 3.99 -5.45 16.33
C LEU A 59 5.24 -5.13 15.49
N ARG A 60 5.32 -5.67 14.27
CA ARG A 60 6.43 -5.45 13.34
C ARG A 60 6.01 -4.43 12.30
N VAL A 61 6.73 -3.33 12.20
CA VAL A 61 6.39 -2.25 11.28
C VAL A 61 7.58 -1.88 10.41
N ALA A 62 7.36 -1.77 9.11
CA ALA A 62 8.31 -1.13 8.22
C ALA A 62 7.98 0.36 8.05
N MET A 63 9.01 1.21 7.96
CA MET A 63 8.84 2.60 7.58
C MET A 63 10.02 3.13 6.78
N ARG A 64 9.76 4.19 6.01
CA ARG A 64 10.79 4.93 5.29
C ARG A 64 11.65 5.75 6.26
N GLU A 65 12.90 6.00 5.86
CA GLU A 65 13.83 6.88 6.61
C GLU A 65 14.28 8.08 5.76
N ASP A 66 13.68 8.27 4.58
CA ASP A 66 14.04 9.28 3.60
C ASP A 66 12.81 10.04 3.07
N ALA A 67 11.68 10.04 3.79
CA ALA A 67 10.41 10.55 3.31
C ALA A 67 9.79 11.55 4.29
N VAL A 68 10.40 12.72 4.43
CA VAL A 68 9.90 13.83 5.26
C VAL A 68 8.53 14.29 4.75
N PRO A 69 7.52 14.51 5.61
CA PRO A 69 7.52 14.39 7.07
C PRO A 69 6.97 13.04 7.60
N PHE A 70 6.83 12.01 6.76
CA PHE A 70 6.20 10.74 7.14
C PHE A 70 7.12 9.82 7.93
N GLY A 71 8.29 9.50 7.37
CA GLY A 71 9.30 8.68 8.01
C GLY A 71 10.66 9.10 7.48
N TYR A 72 11.47 9.70 8.33
CA TYR A 72 12.74 10.29 7.94
C TYR A 72 13.74 10.34 9.08
N LYS A 73 15.03 10.38 8.74
CA LYS A 73 16.08 10.75 9.69
C LYS A 73 16.33 12.25 9.63
N ASP A 74 16.33 12.90 10.79
CA ASP A 74 16.72 14.31 10.88
C ASP A 74 18.23 14.50 10.74
N LEU A 75 18.71 15.74 10.88
CA LEU A 75 20.13 16.07 10.76
C LEU A 75 21.00 15.43 11.84
N ASP A 76 20.40 15.07 12.98
CA ASP A 76 21.03 14.36 14.10
C ASP A 76 20.90 12.83 13.95
N ASN A 77 20.42 12.36 12.80
CA ASN A 77 20.19 10.94 12.46
C ASN A 77 19.12 10.25 13.33
N ASN A 78 18.25 11.01 13.99
CA ASN A 78 17.11 10.47 14.73
C ASN A 78 15.95 10.18 13.79
N LEU A 79 15.32 9.01 13.97
CA LEU A 79 14.13 8.64 13.24
C LEU A 79 12.93 9.46 13.74
N ASN A 80 12.26 10.14 12.81
CA ASN A 80 11.15 11.05 13.05
C ASN A 80 10.04 10.88 12.01
N GLY A 81 8.86 11.41 12.32
CA GLY A 81 7.81 11.64 11.34
C GLY A 81 6.42 11.15 11.76
N ILE A 82 5.43 11.50 10.94
CA ILE A 82 4.01 11.18 11.12
C ILE A 82 3.81 9.68 11.35
N CYS A 83 4.53 8.82 10.63
CA CYS A 83 4.36 7.37 10.75
C CYS A 83 4.73 6.83 12.13
N LEU A 84 5.69 7.42 12.85
CA LEU A 84 5.96 7.02 14.25
C LEU A 84 4.77 7.32 15.16
N ASP A 85 4.17 8.50 15.01
CA ASP A 85 2.99 8.89 15.79
C ASP A 85 1.78 8.00 15.42
N VAL A 86 1.59 7.68 14.13
CA VAL A 86 0.55 6.75 13.66
C VAL A 86 0.75 5.34 14.21
N ILE A 87 1.98 4.82 14.19
CA ILE A 87 2.30 3.49 14.73
C ILE A 87 2.03 3.41 16.23
N ASN A 88 2.34 4.47 16.98
CA ASN A 88 2.02 4.55 18.40
C ASN A 88 0.52 4.52 18.65
N LEU A 89 -0.28 5.19 17.81
CA LEU A 89 -1.73 5.17 17.89
C LEU A 89 -2.31 3.79 17.53
N ILE A 90 -1.77 3.12 16.50
CA ILE A 90 -2.13 1.72 16.16
C ILE A 90 -1.80 0.79 17.33
N ARG A 91 -0.64 0.95 17.95
CA ARG A 91 -0.26 0.18 19.14
C ARG A 91 -1.29 0.35 20.27
N GLN A 92 -1.74 1.57 20.54
CA GLN A 92 -2.77 1.84 21.55
C GLN A 92 -4.08 1.14 21.21
N GLN A 93 -4.53 1.26 19.96
CA GLN A 93 -5.75 0.59 19.51
C GLN A 93 -5.67 -0.94 19.64
N ILE A 94 -4.49 -1.53 19.37
CA ILE A 94 -4.26 -2.98 19.59
C ILE A 94 -4.33 -3.31 21.08
N GLN A 95 -3.73 -2.51 21.96
CA GLN A 95 -3.74 -2.76 23.41
C GLN A 95 -5.17 -2.81 23.94
N GLU A 96 -6.04 -1.93 23.44
CA GLU A 96 -7.47 -1.89 23.76
C GLU A 96 -8.22 -3.11 23.20
N GLU A 97 -8.11 -3.36 21.89
CA GLU A 97 -8.80 -4.47 21.20
C GLU A 97 -8.45 -5.84 21.80
N LEU A 98 -7.18 -6.02 22.16
CA LEU A 98 -6.66 -7.29 22.68
C LEU A 98 -6.68 -7.39 24.20
N ASN A 99 -7.06 -6.31 24.90
CA ASN A 99 -6.88 -6.16 26.35
C ASN A 99 -5.46 -6.58 26.79
N LYS A 100 -4.44 -6.20 26.01
CA LYS A 100 -3.05 -6.62 26.19
C LYS A 100 -2.18 -5.41 26.44
N GLN A 101 -1.77 -5.23 27.69
CA GLN A 101 -1.07 -4.02 28.13
C GLN A 101 0.32 -3.83 27.50
N ILE A 102 1.04 -4.91 27.21
CA ILE A 102 2.41 -4.82 26.69
C ILE A 102 2.43 -5.26 25.23
N ILE A 103 2.59 -4.27 24.33
CA ILE A 103 2.88 -4.45 22.91
C ILE A 103 4.21 -3.77 22.59
N THR A 104 5.18 -4.54 22.13
CA THR A 104 6.48 -4.06 21.66
C THR A 104 6.40 -3.76 20.17
N VAL A 105 6.94 -2.62 19.75
CA VAL A 105 7.07 -2.28 18.33
C VAL A 105 8.49 -2.58 17.87
N LYS A 106 8.64 -3.37 16.82
CA LYS A 106 9.92 -3.56 16.13
C LYS A 106 9.86 -2.88 14.76
N LEU A 107 10.76 -1.92 14.57
CA LEU A 107 10.87 -1.16 13.33
C LEU A 107 11.83 -1.83 12.34
N PHE A 108 11.45 -1.79 11.07
CA PHE A 108 12.21 -2.28 9.94
C PHE A 108 12.38 -1.16 8.91
N GLN A 109 13.53 -1.11 8.25
CA GLN A 109 13.78 -0.13 7.21
C GLN A 109 13.04 -0.52 5.92
N SER A 110 12.15 0.37 5.48
CA SER A 110 11.45 0.31 4.20
C SER A 110 12.19 1.12 3.13
N THR A 111 12.06 0.71 1.88
CA THR A 111 12.55 1.41 0.69
C THR A 111 11.51 1.30 -0.43
N LEU A 112 11.73 2.04 -1.52
CA LEU A 112 10.90 1.90 -2.73
C LEU A 112 11.00 0.52 -3.39
N TYR A 113 11.99 -0.30 -3.01
CA TYR A 113 12.22 -1.63 -3.60
C TYR A 113 11.59 -2.76 -2.80
N ASN A 114 11.59 -2.68 -1.47
CA ASN A 114 11.22 -3.81 -0.60
C ASN A 114 9.89 -3.62 0.15
N ARG A 115 9.28 -2.42 0.18
CA ARG A 115 8.10 -2.13 1.01
C ARG A 115 6.93 -3.10 0.82
N PHE A 116 6.68 -3.54 -0.41
CA PHE A 116 5.60 -4.49 -0.71
C PHE A 116 5.98 -5.90 -0.28
N ASP A 117 7.20 -6.34 -0.60
CA ASP A 117 7.69 -7.68 -0.25
C ASP A 117 7.79 -7.88 1.26
N LEU A 118 8.20 -6.86 2.03
CA LEU A 118 8.22 -6.91 3.50
C LEU A 118 6.85 -7.31 4.09
N VAL A 119 5.76 -6.79 3.54
CA VAL A 119 4.40 -7.07 4.00
C VAL A 119 3.88 -8.37 3.39
N LYS A 120 4.05 -8.55 2.09
CA LYS A 120 3.62 -9.74 1.33
C LYS A 120 4.22 -11.02 1.89
N ASP A 121 5.51 -11.00 2.24
CA ASP A 121 6.24 -12.15 2.77
C ASP A 121 6.05 -12.31 4.29
N GLY A 122 5.20 -11.48 4.91
CA GLY A 122 4.87 -11.54 6.34
C GLY A 122 6.04 -11.19 7.27
N LEU A 123 7.08 -10.51 6.76
CA LEU A 123 8.22 -10.04 7.57
C LEU A 123 7.81 -8.92 8.52
N VAL A 124 6.89 -8.07 8.08
CA VAL A 124 6.24 -7.02 8.88
C VAL A 124 4.71 -7.11 8.78
N ASP A 125 4.03 -6.56 9.78
CA ASP A 125 2.57 -6.59 9.90
C ASP A 125 1.92 -5.41 9.17
N LEU A 126 2.64 -4.29 9.01
CA LEU A 126 2.29 -3.18 8.13
C LEU A 126 3.53 -2.41 7.68
N GLU A 127 3.38 -1.64 6.60
CA GLU A 127 4.32 -0.58 6.23
C GLU A 127 3.60 0.78 6.24
N CYS A 128 4.22 1.76 6.90
CA CYS A 128 3.77 3.14 6.90
C CYS A 128 4.76 4.03 6.14
N GLY A 129 4.24 4.76 5.16
CA GLY A 129 5.01 5.69 4.35
C GLY A 129 4.16 6.37 3.28
N PRO A 130 4.79 7.11 2.35
CA PRO A 130 4.12 7.74 1.22
C PRO A 130 3.76 6.70 0.14
N ASN A 131 2.76 5.86 0.41
CA ASN A 131 2.32 4.84 -0.54
C ASN A 131 1.03 5.25 -1.21
N THR A 132 1.12 5.65 -2.47
CA THR A 132 -0.06 5.88 -3.29
C THR A 132 -0.87 4.60 -3.42
N ILE A 133 -2.13 4.68 -2.98
CA ILE A 133 -3.17 3.67 -3.18
C ILE A 133 -3.40 3.51 -4.69
N ARG A 134 -3.30 2.27 -5.17
CA ARG A 134 -3.49 1.89 -6.57
C ARG A 134 -3.97 0.46 -6.65
N GLN A 135 -4.28 -0.02 -7.87
CA GLN A 135 -4.59 -1.43 -8.07
C GLN A 135 -3.43 -2.30 -7.56
N ALA A 136 -3.74 -3.21 -6.65
CA ALA A 136 -2.77 -4.02 -5.91
C ALA A 136 -2.89 -5.52 -6.20
N SER A 137 -3.64 -5.92 -7.24
CA SER A 137 -3.85 -7.32 -7.62
C SER A 137 -2.52 -8.06 -7.74
N ASP A 138 -1.55 -7.43 -8.39
CA ASP A 138 -0.24 -8.00 -8.73
C ASP A 138 0.78 -7.85 -7.60
N LEU A 139 0.48 -6.97 -6.62
CA LEU A 139 1.36 -6.72 -5.48
C LEU A 139 1.12 -7.70 -4.31
N ALA A 140 0.02 -8.46 -4.35
CA ALA A 140 -0.38 -9.38 -3.30
C ALA A 140 -0.45 -8.75 -1.89
N ILE A 141 -0.87 -7.49 -1.82
CA ILE A 141 -1.10 -6.70 -0.59
C ILE A 141 -2.49 -6.06 -0.61
N ALA A 142 -2.89 -5.48 0.52
CA ALA A 142 -3.99 -4.54 0.62
C ALA A 142 -3.48 -3.15 1.03
N PHE A 143 -4.26 -2.12 0.76
CA PHE A 143 -4.06 -0.79 1.34
C PHE A 143 -5.11 -0.55 2.43
N SER A 144 -4.74 0.24 3.44
CA SER A 144 -5.71 0.90 4.32
C SER A 144 -6.53 1.94 3.56
N ASP A 145 -7.50 2.52 4.25
CA ASP A 145 -8.15 3.75 3.81
C ASP A 145 -7.12 4.91 3.73
N PRO A 146 -7.37 5.96 2.93
CA PRO A 146 -6.42 7.03 2.77
C PRO A 146 -6.27 7.86 4.06
N PHE A 147 -5.04 8.05 4.52
CA PHE A 147 -4.73 8.88 5.70
C PHE A 147 -4.12 10.24 5.33
N PHE A 148 -3.65 10.40 4.10
CA PHE A 148 -3.13 11.68 3.59
C PHE A 148 -3.38 11.82 2.09
N ILE A 149 -3.43 13.07 1.62
CA ILE A 149 -3.58 13.41 0.20
C ILE A 149 -2.52 14.42 -0.22
N THR A 150 -1.96 14.19 -1.40
CA THR A 150 -0.93 14.99 -2.03
C THR A 150 -1.10 14.96 -3.55
N GLY A 151 -0.09 15.39 -4.29
CA GLY A 151 -0.02 15.18 -5.72
C GLY A 151 1.30 15.65 -6.30
N THR A 152 1.54 15.25 -7.55
CA THR A 152 2.78 15.49 -8.27
C THR A 152 2.93 16.97 -8.60
N GLN A 153 4.07 17.53 -8.19
CA GLN A 153 4.55 18.85 -8.59
C GLN A 153 6.05 18.77 -8.89
N PHE A 154 6.60 19.87 -9.37
CA PHE A 154 8.02 20.09 -9.55
C PHE A 154 8.53 21.04 -8.48
N ILE A 155 9.72 20.80 -7.94
CA ILE A 155 10.49 21.86 -7.29
C ILE A 155 11.49 22.44 -8.29
N ILE A 156 11.52 23.77 -8.38
CA ILE A 156 12.35 24.55 -9.31
C ILE A 156 13.00 25.73 -8.57
N LYS A 157 13.99 26.36 -9.19
CA LYS A 157 14.42 27.71 -8.79
C LYS A 157 13.36 28.73 -9.21
N THR A 158 13.05 29.68 -8.35
CA THR A 158 11.97 30.67 -8.58
C THR A 158 12.22 31.51 -9.85
N ASP A 159 13.48 31.84 -10.15
CA ASP A 159 13.86 32.61 -11.35
C ASP A 159 13.69 31.83 -12.68
N GLN A 160 13.38 30.53 -12.64
CA GLN A 160 13.15 29.70 -13.82
C GLN A 160 11.67 29.48 -14.15
N GLU A 161 10.74 30.04 -13.37
CA GLU A 161 9.30 29.78 -13.50
C GLU A 161 8.77 29.92 -14.93
N ASN A 162 9.20 30.97 -15.64
CA ASN A 162 8.76 31.27 -17.00
C ASN A 162 9.09 30.18 -18.03
N LYS A 163 9.97 29.22 -17.70
CA LYS A 163 10.29 28.06 -18.55
C LYS A 163 9.28 26.92 -18.43
N PHE A 164 8.44 26.91 -17.38
CA PHE A 164 7.59 25.78 -17.04
C PHE A 164 6.16 25.96 -17.52
N ASN A 165 5.89 25.52 -18.75
CA ASN A 165 4.53 25.38 -19.25
C ASN A 165 3.95 24.00 -18.88
N THR A 166 3.42 23.87 -17.66
CA THR A 166 2.93 22.59 -17.12
C THR A 166 1.64 22.09 -17.76
N ASP A 167 0.92 22.93 -18.50
CA ASP A 167 -0.24 22.53 -19.29
C ASP A 167 0.12 22.22 -20.76
N GLY A 168 1.34 22.57 -21.17
CA GLY A 168 1.87 22.33 -22.50
C GLY A 168 3.12 21.44 -22.49
N SER A 169 4.13 21.87 -23.25
CA SER A 169 5.37 21.09 -23.45
C SER A 169 6.46 21.50 -22.47
N LEU A 170 7.22 20.50 -22.02
CA LEU A 170 8.46 20.64 -21.24
C LEU A 170 9.65 19.99 -21.96
N ALA A 171 9.60 19.88 -23.29
CA ALA A 171 10.58 19.11 -24.09
C ALA A 171 12.04 19.60 -23.94
N ASP A 172 12.23 20.90 -23.75
CA ASP A 172 13.57 21.50 -23.61
C ASP A 172 14.16 21.35 -22.20
N LEU A 173 13.37 20.84 -21.25
CA LEU A 173 13.76 20.73 -19.85
C LEU A 173 14.25 19.33 -19.49
N THR A 174 15.16 19.30 -18.54
CA THR A 174 15.62 18.08 -17.85
C THR A 174 14.87 17.94 -16.54
N LEU A 175 14.00 16.93 -16.46
CA LEU A 175 13.15 16.64 -15.31
C LEU A 175 13.73 15.45 -14.54
N GLY A 176 14.06 15.68 -13.27
CA GLY A 176 14.44 14.64 -12.33
C GLY A 176 13.23 13.89 -11.78
N VAL A 177 13.32 12.57 -11.66
CA VAL A 177 12.29 11.72 -11.02
C VAL A 177 12.95 10.64 -10.17
N LEU A 178 12.23 10.11 -9.18
CA LEU A 178 12.70 8.99 -8.37
C LEU A 178 12.23 7.66 -8.97
N ARG A 179 13.15 6.69 -9.12
CA ARG A 179 12.86 5.36 -9.65
C ARG A 179 11.77 4.63 -8.83
N ASN A 180 10.91 3.85 -9.52
CA ASN A 180 9.87 3.00 -8.93
C ASN A 180 8.82 3.81 -8.14
N THR A 181 8.42 4.96 -8.69
CA THR A 181 7.38 5.83 -8.13
C THR A 181 6.27 6.06 -9.14
N THR A 182 5.07 6.34 -8.65
CA THR A 182 3.93 6.77 -9.47
C THR A 182 4.25 8.09 -10.19
N THR A 183 4.99 9.00 -9.55
CA THR A 183 5.47 10.23 -10.19
C THR A 183 6.35 9.97 -11.42
N GLN A 184 7.27 8.99 -11.36
CA GLN A 184 8.10 8.64 -12.53
C GLN A 184 7.23 8.22 -13.72
N GLU A 185 6.25 7.37 -13.48
CA GLU A 185 5.31 6.91 -14.52
C GLU A 185 4.47 8.07 -15.05
N PHE A 186 3.88 8.86 -14.15
CA PHE A 186 3.06 10.02 -14.48
C PHE A 186 3.82 11.04 -15.35
N ILE A 187 5.04 11.40 -14.96
CA ILE A 187 5.85 12.40 -15.70
C ILE A 187 6.25 11.88 -17.07
N ARG A 188 6.63 10.60 -17.20
CA ARG A 188 6.95 9.99 -18.51
C ARG A 188 5.75 9.99 -19.45
N ASN A 189 4.56 9.70 -18.92
CA ASN A 189 3.34 9.66 -19.72
C ASN A 189 2.87 11.07 -20.10
N ARG A 190 2.94 12.02 -19.17
CA ARG A 190 2.47 13.40 -19.39
C ARG A 190 3.41 14.24 -20.25
N TYR A 191 4.73 14.07 -20.09
CA TYR A 191 5.75 14.85 -20.80
C TYR A 191 6.74 13.93 -21.53
N PRO A 192 6.30 13.15 -22.53
CA PRO A 192 7.13 12.12 -23.16
C PRO A 192 8.34 12.68 -23.93
N GLN A 193 8.33 13.97 -24.25
CA GLN A 193 9.43 14.65 -24.96
C GLN A 193 10.45 15.29 -24.02
N ALA A 194 10.18 15.37 -22.71
CA ALA A 194 11.12 15.94 -21.76
C ALA A 194 12.31 15.00 -21.50
N LYS A 195 13.48 15.55 -21.20
CA LYS A 195 14.66 14.74 -20.83
C LYS A 195 14.48 14.26 -19.39
N ILE A 196 14.45 12.95 -19.17
CA ILE A 196 14.23 12.38 -17.83
C ILE A 196 15.54 11.93 -17.19
N GLN A 197 15.90 12.54 -16.06
CA GLN A 197 16.99 12.09 -15.19
C GLN A 197 16.42 11.26 -14.03
N VAL A 198 16.79 9.97 -13.96
CA VAL A 198 16.31 9.08 -12.90
C VAL A 198 17.29 9.07 -11.72
N PHE A 199 16.77 9.32 -10.52
CA PHE A 199 17.45 9.16 -9.24
C PHE A 199 16.96 7.89 -8.54
N GLN A 200 17.75 7.36 -7.62
CA GLN A 200 17.44 6.09 -6.94
C GLN A 200 18.06 5.97 -5.55
N GLY A 201 17.55 5.04 -4.76
CA GLY A 201 18.01 4.79 -3.40
C GLY A 201 17.50 5.83 -2.40
N ILE A 202 17.84 5.63 -1.12
CA ILE A 202 17.38 6.47 0.00
C ILE A 202 17.84 7.93 -0.10
N THR A 203 18.96 8.19 -0.79
CA THR A 203 19.44 9.56 -1.04
C THR A 203 18.91 10.14 -2.35
N GLY A 204 18.02 9.44 -3.06
CA GLY A 204 17.60 9.79 -4.41
C GLY A 204 16.89 11.15 -4.46
N ARG A 205 15.97 11.43 -3.53
CA ARG A 205 15.27 12.72 -3.46
C ARG A 205 16.23 13.85 -3.07
N LEU A 206 17.06 13.61 -2.04
CA LEU A 206 18.10 14.54 -1.62
C LEU A 206 18.96 14.99 -2.79
N ARG A 207 19.53 14.02 -3.52
CA ARG A 207 20.39 14.29 -4.69
C ARG A 207 19.61 14.92 -5.86
N GLY A 208 18.34 14.57 -6.01
CA GLY A 208 17.45 15.17 -6.99
C GLY A 208 17.27 16.67 -6.77
N ILE A 209 16.96 17.07 -5.54
CA ILE A 209 16.83 18.50 -5.18
C ILE A 209 18.18 19.20 -5.28
N GLN A 210 19.28 18.61 -4.83
CA GLN A 210 20.64 19.17 -5.02
C GLN A 210 21.03 19.35 -6.50
N ALA A 211 20.53 18.48 -7.38
CA ALA A 211 20.72 18.65 -8.83
C ALA A 211 19.98 19.88 -9.38
N VAL A 212 18.80 20.23 -8.83
CA VAL A 212 18.11 21.50 -9.12
C VAL A 212 18.93 22.67 -8.61
N GLN A 213 19.41 22.62 -7.35
CA GLN A 213 20.22 23.69 -6.76
C GLN A 213 21.47 24.00 -7.60
N SER A 214 22.17 22.96 -8.05
CA SER A 214 23.36 23.09 -8.90
C SER A 214 23.08 23.38 -10.38
N GLY A 215 21.81 23.41 -10.79
CA GLY A 215 21.42 23.63 -12.19
C GLY A 215 21.75 22.46 -13.14
N LYS A 216 22.01 21.26 -12.61
CA LYS A 216 22.23 20.05 -13.42
C LYS A 216 20.96 19.52 -14.05
N ILE A 217 19.81 19.81 -13.44
CA ILE A 217 18.47 19.54 -13.95
C ILE A 217 17.62 20.79 -13.72
N ASP A 218 16.58 20.99 -14.53
CA ASP A 218 15.70 22.16 -14.44
C ASP A 218 14.67 22.02 -13.31
N ALA A 219 14.21 20.79 -13.06
CA ALA A 219 13.23 20.48 -12.03
C ALA A 219 13.43 19.09 -11.45
N PHE A 220 12.95 18.90 -10.22
CA PHE A 220 12.76 17.56 -9.66
C PHE A 220 11.26 17.34 -9.35
N ALA A 221 10.68 16.28 -9.90
CA ALA A 221 9.28 15.93 -9.74
C ALA A 221 9.09 14.88 -8.64
N SER A 222 8.17 15.17 -7.72
CA SER A 222 7.72 14.26 -6.66
C SER A 222 6.39 14.79 -6.12
N ASP A 223 5.79 14.04 -5.19
CA ASP A 223 4.67 14.54 -4.40
C ASP A 223 5.07 15.83 -3.64
N GLY A 224 4.27 16.88 -3.77
CA GLY A 224 4.59 18.22 -3.28
C GLY A 224 4.95 18.26 -1.78
N ILE A 225 4.27 17.44 -0.96
CA ILE A 225 4.58 17.33 0.47
C ILE A 225 6.02 16.84 0.74
N LEU A 226 6.49 15.89 -0.08
CA LEU A 226 7.83 15.30 0.06
C LEU A 226 8.90 16.26 -0.49
N LEU A 227 8.56 17.06 -1.50
CA LEU A 227 9.42 18.12 -2.00
C LEU A 227 9.63 19.20 -0.95
N LEU A 228 8.55 19.69 -0.33
CA LEU A 228 8.62 20.68 0.75
C LEU A 228 9.43 20.13 1.93
N GLY A 229 9.12 18.93 2.40
CA GLY A 229 9.81 18.32 3.53
C GLY A 229 11.32 18.18 3.31
N GLU A 230 11.73 17.65 2.15
CA GLU A 230 13.15 17.52 1.81
C GLU A 230 13.83 18.89 1.64
N ALA A 231 13.18 19.84 0.96
CA ALA A 231 13.74 21.17 0.76
C ALA A 231 13.93 21.93 2.08
N THR A 232 12.99 21.78 3.03
CA THR A 232 13.12 22.33 4.38
C THR A 232 14.30 21.70 5.12
N LEU A 233 14.50 20.38 5.05
CA LEU A 233 15.69 19.75 5.65
C LEU A 233 17.01 20.23 5.04
N GLN A 234 17.00 20.54 3.75
CA GLN A 234 18.17 21.10 3.05
C GLN A 234 18.36 22.61 3.30
N GLY A 235 17.50 23.25 4.08
CA GLY A 235 17.58 24.68 4.39
C GLY A 235 17.23 25.59 3.22
N LEU A 236 16.42 25.14 2.27
CA LEU A 236 16.02 25.94 1.11
C LEU A 236 14.94 26.96 1.48
N SER A 237 15.06 28.19 0.96
CA SER A 237 14.05 29.24 1.11
C SER A 237 12.92 29.04 0.09
N ILE A 238 11.70 28.84 0.59
CA ILE A 238 10.49 28.66 -0.21
C ILE A 238 9.43 29.68 0.27
N PRO A 239 8.90 30.55 -0.61
CA PRO A 239 9.02 30.55 -2.07
C PRO A 239 10.16 31.41 -2.67
N GLU A 240 11.02 32.03 -1.85
CA GLU A 240 11.90 33.11 -2.33
C GLU A 240 12.95 32.65 -3.35
N GLN A 241 13.58 31.49 -3.12
CA GLN A 241 14.63 30.95 -4.00
C GLN A 241 14.16 29.73 -4.77
N TYR A 242 13.27 28.94 -4.17
CA TYR A 242 12.70 27.74 -4.76
C TYR A 242 11.19 27.75 -4.58
N GLN A 243 10.49 27.10 -5.51
CA GLN A 243 9.04 26.99 -5.41
C GLN A 243 8.53 25.69 -6.03
N LEU A 244 7.29 25.35 -5.65
CA LEU A 244 6.55 24.27 -6.30
C LEU A 244 5.79 24.80 -7.51
N VAL A 245 5.94 24.11 -8.65
CA VAL A 245 5.16 24.39 -9.87
C VAL A 245 4.50 23.12 -10.42
N PRO A 246 3.27 23.19 -10.94
CA PRO A 246 2.36 24.33 -10.83
C PRO A 246 1.88 24.52 -9.39
N GLN A 247 1.20 25.63 -9.09
CA GLN A 247 0.65 25.89 -7.74
C GLN A 247 -0.29 24.77 -7.27
N ARG A 248 -1.08 24.21 -8.18
CA ARG A 248 -1.95 23.05 -7.95
C ARG A 248 -1.24 21.77 -8.40
N PRO A 249 -1.42 20.65 -7.70
CA PRO A 249 -0.82 19.40 -8.12
C PRO A 249 -1.41 18.91 -9.46
N LEU A 250 -0.54 18.30 -10.27
CA LEU A 250 -0.88 17.80 -11.60
C LEU A 250 -1.86 16.62 -11.54
N ASP A 251 -1.75 15.81 -10.51
CA ASP A 251 -2.62 14.69 -10.19
C ASP A 251 -2.99 14.69 -8.69
N CYS A 252 -3.80 13.72 -8.27
CA CYS A 252 -4.17 13.53 -6.87
C CYS A 252 -3.70 12.15 -6.42
N GLN A 253 -2.87 12.14 -5.38
CA GLN A 253 -2.24 10.93 -4.85
C GLN A 253 -2.73 10.75 -3.41
N TYR A 254 -3.35 9.60 -3.14
CA TYR A 254 -3.89 9.26 -1.83
C TYR A 254 -2.98 8.24 -1.16
N TYR A 255 -2.49 8.55 0.03
CA TYR A 255 -1.60 7.66 0.77
C TYR A 255 -2.35 6.72 1.69
N GLY A 256 -2.00 5.43 1.63
CA GLY A 256 -2.47 4.38 2.54
C GLY A 256 -1.31 3.61 3.15
N LEU A 257 -1.58 2.93 4.27
CA LEU A 257 -0.66 1.93 4.82
C LEU A 257 -0.72 0.67 3.97
N ILE A 258 0.41 -0.02 3.81
CA ILE A 258 0.46 -1.32 3.13
C ILE A 258 0.20 -2.40 4.17
N LEU A 259 -0.75 -3.29 3.89
CA LEU A 259 -1.24 -4.33 4.78
C LEU A 259 -1.23 -5.70 4.07
N PRO A 260 -1.18 -6.81 4.83
CA PRO A 260 -1.42 -8.15 4.28
C PRO A 260 -2.76 -8.22 3.53
N LYS A 261 -2.78 -8.89 2.37
CA LYS A 261 -3.94 -8.91 1.47
C LYS A 261 -5.18 -9.57 2.08
N ASN A 262 -4.98 -10.65 2.83
CA ASN A 262 -6.05 -11.54 3.27
C ASN A 262 -6.40 -11.39 4.76
N ASP A 263 -6.17 -10.22 5.36
CA ASP A 263 -6.47 -9.97 6.78
C ASP A 263 -7.44 -8.79 6.96
N PRO A 264 -8.75 -9.02 6.72
CA PRO A 264 -9.76 -7.96 6.83
C PRO A 264 -9.90 -7.42 8.25
N ARG A 265 -9.71 -8.26 9.29
CA ARG A 265 -9.78 -7.85 10.69
C ARG A 265 -8.65 -6.88 11.04
N TRP A 266 -7.44 -7.17 10.59
CA TRP A 266 -6.32 -6.26 10.75
C TRP A 266 -6.54 -4.94 10.01
N ARG A 267 -7.01 -5.01 8.77
CA ARG A 267 -7.35 -3.81 8.00
C ARG A 267 -8.43 -2.97 8.69
N GLU A 268 -9.45 -3.59 9.26
CA GLU A 268 -10.50 -2.89 9.99
C GLU A 268 -9.95 -2.15 11.21
N LEU A 269 -9.07 -2.77 12.00
CA LEU A 269 -8.41 -2.08 13.11
C LEU A 269 -7.53 -0.91 12.63
N VAL A 270 -6.76 -1.08 11.57
CA VAL A 270 -5.96 0.03 11.01
C VAL A 270 -6.87 1.16 10.51
N ASN A 271 -7.97 0.82 9.85
CA ASN A 271 -8.94 1.81 9.36
C ASN A 271 -9.69 2.53 10.49
N SER A 272 -9.95 1.87 11.62
CA SER A 272 -10.53 2.53 12.80
C SER A 272 -9.61 3.64 13.32
N VAL A 273 -8.29 3.40 13.34
CA VAL A 273 -7.29 4.43 13.65
C VAL A 273 -7.29 5.56 12.63
N ILE A 274 -7.42 5.25 11.34
CA ILE A 274 -7.44 6.27 10.28
C ILE A 274 -8.65 7.21 10.39
N SER A 275 -9.78 6.70 10.87
CA SER A 275 -10.99 7.50 11.10
C SER A 275 -10.97 8.29 12.42
N ASN A 276 -10.07 7.96 13.34
CA ASN A 276 -9.98 8.56 14.69
C ASN A 276 -9.61 10.07 14.64
N VAL A 277 -10.18 10.85 15.56
CA VAL A 277 -9.86 12.28 15.75
C VAL A 277 -8.40 12.52 16.15
N GLU A 278 -7.78 11.59 16.86
CA GLU A 278 -6.39 11.68 17.31
C GLU A 278 -5.43 11.69 16.11
N LEU A 279 -5.72 10.89 15.06
CA LEU A 279 -4.95 10.98 13.82
C LEU A 279 -5.03 12.38 13.21
N ARG A 280 -6.20 13.02 13.22
CA ARG A 280 -6.35 14.39 12.72
C ARG A 280 -5.50 15.39 13.52
N GLN A 281 -5.36 15.19 14.83
CA GLN A 281 -4.50 16.01 15.68
C GLN A 281 -3.02 15.79 15.37
N ILE A 282 -2.59 14.53 15.19
CA ILE A 282 -1.24 14.16 14.74
C ILE A 282 -0.93 14.86 13.41
N LEU A 283 -1.80 14.70 12.41
CA LEU A 283 -1.62 15.33 11.10
C LEU A 283 -1.54 16.86 11.22
N ARG A 284 -2.41 17.49 12.03
CA ARG A 284 -2.36 18.93 12.25
C ARG A 284 -1.03 19.38 12.86
N LYS A 285 -0.53 18.68 13.89
CA LYS A 285 0.77 18.96 14.53
C LYS A 285 1.90 19.02 13.50
N TRP A 286 1.98 18.03 12.61
CA TRP A 286 3.03 17.94 11.60
C TRP A 286 2.85 18.91 10.44
N LEU A 287 1.61 19.16 10.01
CA LEU A 287 1.33 19.83 8.74
C LEU A 287 1.03 21.32 8.88
N THR A 288 1.02 21.87 10.09
CA THR A 288 0.72 23.29 10.32
C THR A 288 1.67 24.20 9.53
N VAL A 289 2.96 23.84 9.46
CA VAL A 289 3.99 24.59 8.71
C VAL A 289 3.76 24.60 7.20
N VAL A 290 3.05 23.60 6.66
CA VAL A 290 2.69 23.47 5.23
C VAL A 290 1.18 23.60 5.02
N GLY A 291 0.48 24.29 5.94
CA GLY A 291 -0.98 24.45 5.92
C GLY A 291 -1.54 24.99 4.60
N PRO A 292 -0.94 26.02 3.97
CA PRO A 292 -1.38 26.51 2.66
C PRO A 292 -1.33 25.44 1.57
N TYR A 293 -0.25 24.67 1.52
CA TYR A 293 -0.09 23.56 0.57
C TYR A 293 -1.17 22.49 0.74
N VAL A 294 -1.41 22.05 1.98
CA VAL A 294 -2.42 21.04 2.29
C VAL A 294 -3.81 21.52 1.88
N ARG A 295 -4.14 22.79 2.15
CA ARG A 295 -5.43 23.38 1.80
C ARG A 295 -5.65 23.43 0.29
N GLU A 296 -4.66 23.89 -0.48
CA GLU A 296 -4.78 23.97 -1.94
C GLU A 296 -4.89 22.58 -2.58
N THR A 297 -4.14 21.61 -2.06
CA THR A 297 -4.21 20.21 -2.49
C THR A 297 -5.62 19.64 -2.27
N LEU A 298 -6.16 19.79 -1.06
CA LEU A 298 -7.52 19.33 -0.73
C LEU A 298 -8.55 19.98 -1.66
N ASN A 299 -8.52 21.30 -1.81
CA ASN A 299 -9.44 22.03 -2.68
C ASN A 299 -9.38 21.54 -4.13
N THR A 300 -8.17 21.29 -4.64
CA THR A 300 -7.96 20.81 -6.01
C THR A 300 -8.54 19.40 -6.19
N CYS A 301 -8.23 18.49 -5.28
CA CYS A 301 -8.62 17.09 -5.42
C CYS A 301 -10.10 16.84 -5.11
N TYR A 302 -10.70 17.56 -4.15
CA TYR A 302 -12.14 17.46 -3.90
C TYR A 302 -12.98 17.97 -5.08
N ARG A 303 -12.58 19.05 -5.73
CA ARG A 303 -13.28 19.55 -6.94
C ARG A 303 -13.19 18.57 -8.10
N LYS A 304 -12.05 17.90 -8.30
CA LYS A 304 -11.93 16.88 -9.36
C LYS A 304 -12.80 15.64 -9.10
N SER A 305 -13.04 15.27 -7.83
CA SER A 305 -13.92 14.14 -7.49
C SER A 305 -15.43 14.46 -7.63
N ASN A 306 -15.81 15.73 -7.63
CA ASN A 306 -17.19 16.21 -7.77
C ASN A 306 -17.24 17.37 -8.78
N PRO A 307 -17.17 17.08 -10.10
CA PRO A 307 -17.10 18.08 -11.15
C PRO A 307 -18.38 18.90 -11.34
#